data_AF-A0A953IEW7-F1
#
_entry.id   AF-A0A953IEW7-F1
#
_cell.length_a   1.000
_cell.length_b   1.000
_cell.length_c   1.000
_cell.angle_alpha   90.00
_cell.angle_beta   90.00
_cell.angle_gamma   90.00
#
_symmetry.space_group_name_H-M   'P 1'
#
loop_
_entity.id
_entity.type
_entity.pdbx_description
1 polymer ?
#
loop_
_entity_poly.entity_id
_entity_poly.type
_entity_poly.pdbx_seq_one_letter_code
_entity_poly.pdbx_strand_id
1 'polypeptide(L)'
;MPSPAPLPEDRSRWIVLTAATAVAVYLCWKLLQPFLSVVLWSGVLALLFAPVQRFLEARLKRPNLAAAATLVVVLATVIVPVGLVTGALVAEITDFAQQAPARLSALLEDPAYGGRIQTALDSLDARFGLRSRLTPEALQEHVGNLGETLVKSTFSFVGGALGALVNLALILFALFYLLRDGGRFLDALRGYLPMPADEGERLLARTRDIIQASVYGVLVIALLQGFLGGVAFALLGIPSALLWGVVMTLLSILPMAGSALVWGPAALILVAQGHWGKALALA
;
A
#
# COMPACT_ATOMS: atom_id res chain seq x y z
N MET A 1 54.60 37.72 17.31
CA MET A 1 53.52 36.76 17.63
C MET A 1 53.96 35.41 17.11
N PRO A 2 54.10 34.36 17.92
CA PRO A 2 54.46 33.04 17.40
C PRO A 2 53.30 32.52 16.55
N SER A 3 53.59 32.12 15.31
CA SER A 3 52.70 31.37 14.43
C SER A 3 52.18 30.13 15.15
N PRO A 4 50.89 29.75 15.00
CA PRO A 4 50.40 28.48 15.54
C PRO A 4 51.20 27.33 14.94
N ALA A 5 51.67 26.42 15.80
CA ALA A 5 52.48 25.28 15.41
C ALA A 5 51.70 24.37 14.43
N PRO A 6 52.33 23.90 13.34
CA PRO A 6 51.69 22.98 12.41
C PRO A 6 51.33 21.67 13.12
N LEU A 7 50.12 21.17 12.87
CA LEU A 7 49.66 19.89 13.41
C LEU A 7 50.57 18.76 12.87
N PRO A 8 50.98 17.78 13.70
CA PRO A 8 51.81 16.65 13.25
C PRO A 8 51.07 15.84 12.16
N GLU A 9 51.76 15.56 11.06
CA GLU A 9 51.21 14.96 9.81
C GLU A 9 50.46 13.64 10.02
N ASP A 10 50.70 12.92 11.12
CA ASP A 10 49.99 11.68 11.44
C ASP A 10 48.54 11.92 11.84
N ARG A 11 48.24 13.02 12.56
CA ARG A 11 46.89 13.27 13.08
C ARG A 11 45.91 13.62 11.96
N SER A 12 46.36 14.35 10.93
CA SER A 12 45.53 14.67 9.77
C SER A 12 45.23 13.42 8.92
N ARG A 13 46.21 12.51 8.76
CA ARG A 13 46.02 11.23 8.06
C ARG A 13 44.99 10.34 8.75
N TRP A 14 45.04 10.20 10.08
CA TRP A 14 44.04 9.42 10.83
C TRP A 14 42.63 10.02 10.74
N ILE A 15 42.49 11.35 10.77
CA ILE A 15 41.20 12.03 10.60
C ILE A 15 40.65 11.78 9.18
N VAL A 16 41.48 11.88 8.15
CA VAL A 16 41.06 11.63 6.77
C VAL A 16 40.65 10.16 6.57
N LEU A 17 41.41 9.20 7.12
CA LEU A 17 41.11 7.78 7.00
C LEU A 17 39.83 7.39 7.75
N THR A 18 39.63 7.90 8.97
CA THR A 18 38.40 7.66 9.74
C THR A 18 37.18 8.30 9.07
N ALA A 19 37.31 9.52 8.54
CA ALA A 19 36.25 10.16 7.76
C ALA A 19 35.94 9.38 6.48
N ALA A 20 36.95 8.95 5.73
CA ALA A 20 36.77 8.13 4.53
C ALA A 20 36.09 6.79 4.85
N THR A 21 36.47 6.14 5.94
CA THR A 21 35.85 4.89 6.40
C THR A 21 34.39 5.12 6.81
N ALA A 22 34.09 6.21 7.54
CA ALA A 22 32.72 6.55 7.92
C ALA A 22 31.84 6.85 6.69
N VAL A 23 32.38 7.56 5.70
CA VAL A 23 31.69 7.81 4.42
C VAL A 23 31.46 6.50 3.66
N ALA A 24 32.45 5.62 3.59
CA ALA A 24 32.32 4.32 2.95
C ALA A 24 31.23 3.46 3.63
N VAL A 25 31.23 3.39 4.96
CA VAL A 25 30.18 2.70 5.74
C VAL A 25 28.82 3.33 5.52
N TYR A 26 28.72 4.67 5.48
CA TYR A 26 27.48 5.38 5.20
C TYR A 26 26.94 5.09 3.79
N LEU A 27 27.81 5.08 2.79
CA LEU A 27 27.43 4.75 1.41
C LEU A 27 27.00 3.29 1.28
N CYS A 28 27.73 2.36 1.91
CA CYS A 28 27.32 0.95 2.02
C CYS A 28 25.94 0.81 2.68
N TRP A 29 25.69 1.52 3.79
CA TRP A 29 24.39 1.53 4.45
C TRP A 29 23.27 2.05 3.54
N LYS A 30 23.50 3.16 2.85
CA LYS A 30 22.58 3.73 1.85
C LYS A 30 22.24 2.74 0.73
N LEU A 31 23.23 1.97 0.27
CA LEU A 31 23.03 0.94 -0.76
C LEU A 31 22.27 -0.27 -0.22
N LEU A 32 22.49 -0.68 1.04
CA LEU A 32 21.81 -1.81 1.68
C LEU A 32 20.38 -1.48 2.14
N GLN A 33 20.09 -0.21 2.46
CA GLN A 33 18.79 0.25 2.97
C GLN A 33 17.58 -0.30 2.18
N PRO A 34 17.51 -0.23 0.83
CA PRO A 34 16.37 -0.78 0.09
C PRO A 34 16.25 -2.30 0.20
N PHE A 35 17.37 -3.03 0.29
CA PHE A 35 17.37 -4.49 0.44
C PHE A 35 16.86 -4.92 1.81
N LEU A 36 17.10 -4.12 2.86
CA LEU A 36 16.61 -4.43 4.19
C LEU A 36 15.07 -4.50 4.21
N SER A 37 14.40 -3.55 3.55
CA SER A 37 12.94 -3.57 3.40
C SER A 37 12.45 -4.83 2.69
N VAL A 38 13.12 -5.26 1.61
CA VAL A 38 12.81 -6.50 0.88
C VAL A 38 12.94 -7.72 1.79
N VAL A 39 14.04 -7.82 2.53
CA VAL A 39 14.31 -8.95 3.44
C VAL A 39 13.31 -8.97 4.59
N LEU A 40 12.93 -7.80 5.12
CA LEU A 40 11.92 -7.72 6.18
C LEU A 40 10.54 -8.16 5.68
N TRP A 41 10.08 -7.64 4.53
CA TRP A 41 8.79 -8.04 3.95
C TRP A 41 8.74 -9.52 3.58
N SER A 42 9.81 -10.05 2.98
CA SER A 42 9.92 -11.48 2.70
C SER A 42 9.99 -12.32 3.98
N GLY A 43 10.65 -11.85 5.03
CA GLY A 43 10.66 -12.51 6.34
C GLY A 43 9.28 -12.58 6.98
N VAL A 44 8.55 -11.46 6.98
CA VAL A 44 7.16 -11.40 7.46
C VAL A 44 6.27 -12.37 6.69
N LEU A 45 6.35 -12.36 5.35
CA LEU A 45 5.60 -13.28 4.50
C LEU A 45 6.02 -14.74 4.73
N ALA A 46 7.31 -15.02 4.91
CA ALA A 46 7.81 -16.36 5.18
C ALA A 46 7.25 -16.89 6.50
N LEU A 47 7.18 -16.06 7.53
CA LEU A 47 6.62 -16.43 8.83
C LEU A 47 5.10 -16.61 8.77
N LEU A 48 4.40 -15.78 8.00
CA LEU A 48 2.95 -15.87 7.81
C LEU A 48 2.55 -17.13 7.03
N PHE A 49 3.29 -17.46 5.97
CA PHE A 49 3.03 -18.61 5.10
C PHE A 49 3.83 -19.87 5.49
N ALA A 50 4.58 -19.84 6.60
CA ALA A 50 5.23 -21.01 7.19
C ALA A 50 4.32 -22.24 7.36
N PRO A 51 3.06 -22.15 7.85
CA PRO A 51 2.18 -23.31 7.95
C PRO A 51 1.85 -23.91 6.57
N VAL A 52 1.63 -23.05 5.56
CA VAL A 52 1.38 -23.48 4.17
C VAL A 52 2.61 -24.18 3.62
N GLN A 53 3.80 -23.60 3.78
CA GLN A 53 5.06 -24.20 3.36
C GLN A 53 5.26 -25.60 3.97
N ARG A 54 5.09 -25.75 5.29
CA ARG A 54 5.25 -27.03 5.98
C ARG A 54 4.24 -28.08 5.49
N PHE A 55 3.00 -27.67 5.24
CA PHE A 55 1.98 -28.55 4.69
C PHE A 55 2.36 -29.05 3.29
N LEU A 56 2.86 -28.16 2.43
CA LEU A 56 3.31 -28.51 1.08
C LEU A 56 4.59 -29.35 1.09
N GLU A 57 5.55 -29.05 1.96
CA GLU A 57 6.78 -29.83 2.12
C GLU A 57 6.46 -31.28 2.53
N ALA A 58 5.53 -31.46 3.47
CA ALA A 58 5.09 -32.79 3.92
C ALA A 58 4.41 -33.59 2.78
N ARG A 59 3.72 -32.92 1.85
CA ARG A 59 3.02 -33.54 0.72
C ARG A 59 3.92 -33.83 -0.48
N LEU A 60 4.74 -32.85 -0.89
CA LEU A 60 5.55 -32.89 -2.11
C LEU A 60 6.91 -33.57 -1.90
N LYS A 61 7.42 -33.60 -0.66
CA LYS A 61 8.75 -34.14 -0.28
C LYS A 61 9.92 -33.58 -1.09
N ARG A 62 9.73 -32.42 -1.74
CA ARG A 62 10.72 -31.72 -2.57
C ARG A 62 10.74 -30.25 -2.16
N PRO A 63 11.80 -29.76 -1.49
CA PRO A 63 11.81 -28.42 -0.88
C PRO A 63 11.67 -27.29 -1.92
N ASN A 64 12.31 -27.43 -3.09
CA ASN A 64 12.18 -26.46 -4.18
C ASN A 64 10.74 -26.35 -4.71
N LEU A 65 10.05 -27.48 -4.89
CA LEU A 65 8.67 -27.49 -5.40
C LEU A 65 7.69 -26.97 -4.36
N ALA A 66 7.89 -27.32 -3.08
CA ALA A 66 7.08 -26.78 -1.99
C ALA A 66 7.22 -25.25 -1.90
N ALA A 67 8.45 -24.72 -1.91
CA ALA A 67 8.70 -23.27 -1.89
C ALA A 67 8.09 -22.56 -3.11
N ALA A 68 8.25 -23.13 -4.32
CA ALA A 68 7.66 -22.57 -5.54
C ALA A 68 6.11 -22.57 -5.49
N ALA A 69 5.51 -23.65 -5.00
CA ALA A 69 4.07 -23.73 -4.86
C ALA A 69 3.53 -22.77 -3.78
N THR A 70 4.25 -22.59 -2.67
CA THR A 70 3.90 -21.58 -1.66
C THR A 70 4.01 -20.17 -2.22
N LEU A 71 5.00 -19.86 -3.06
CA LEU A 71 5.06 -18.56 -3.76
C LEU A 71 3.83 -18.33 -4.63
N VAL A 72 3.36 -19.35 -5.35
CA VAL A 72 2.13 -19.26 -6.15
C VAL A 72 0.93 -18.99 -5.25
N VAL A 73 0.84 -19.65 -4.10
CA VAL A 73 -0.22 -19.39 -3.11
C VAL A 73 -0.14 -17.96 -2.57
N VAL A 74 1.05 -17.45 -2.25
CA VAL A 74 1.26 -16.06 -1.80
C VAL A 74 0.81 -15.08 -2.87
N LEU A 75 1.24 -15.29 -4.11
CA LEU A 75 0.85 -14.46 -5.26
C LEU A 75 -0.66 -14.48 -5.46
N ALA A 76 -1.30 -15.65 -5.44
CA ALA A 76 -2.74 -15.77 -5.57
C ALA A 76 -3.48 -15.04 -4.43
N THR A 77 -3.00 -15.17 -3.19
CA THR A 77 -3.60 -14.54 -2.01
C THR A 77 -3.56 -13.01 -2.09
N VAL A 78 -2.57 -12.42 -2.75
CA VAL A 78 -2.45 -10.96 -2.91
C VAL A 78 -3.12 -10.47 -4.20
N ILE A 79 -2.83 -11.12 -5.33
CA ILE A 79 -3.26 -10.65 -6.66
C ILE A 79 -4.75 -10.86 -6.87
N VAL A 80 -5.33 -11.98 -6.42
CA VAL A 80 -6.75 -12.27 -6.66
C VAL A 80 -7.66 -11.25 -5.97
N PRO A 81 -7.52 -10.94 -4.66
CA PRO A 81 -8.37 -9.94 -4.01
C PRO A 81 -8.20 -8.54 -4.61
N VAL A 82 -6.95 -8.15 -4.90
CA VAL A 82 -6.66 -6.84 -5.50
C VAL A 82 -7.25 -6.74 -6.91
N GLY A 83 -7.12 -7.78 -7.72
CA GLY A 83 -7.69 -7.83 -9.07
C GLY A 83 -9.21 -7.78 -9.06
N LEU A 84 -9.86 -8.55 -8.17
CA LEU A 84 -11.31 -8.53 -8.00
C LEU A 84 -11.82 -7.15 -7.58
N VAL A 85 -11.18 -6.55 -6.57
CA VAL A 85 -11.55 -5.21 -6.08
C VAL A 85 -11.34 -4.15 -7.14
N THR A 86 -10.20 -4.16 -7.84
CA THR A 86 -9.91 -3.21 -8.91
C THR A 86 -10.91 -3.35 -10.05
N GLY A 87 -11.19 -4.58 -10.48
CA GLY A 87 -12.19 -4.85 -11.53
C GLY A 87 -13.59 -4.38 -11.12
N ALA A 88 -13.99 -4.66 -9.89
CA ALA A 88 -15.29 -4.24 -9.36
C ALA A 88 -15.40 -2.72 -9.21
N LEU A 89 -14.33 -2.04 -8.76
CA LEU A 89 -14.25 -0.57 -8.70
C LEU A 89 -14.37 0.06 -10.09
N VAL A 90 -13.66 -0.48 -11.09
CA VAL A 90 -13.75 0.01 -12.47
C VAL A 90 -15.17 -0.18 -13.01
N ALA A 91 -15.81 -1.32 -12.74
CA ALA A 91 -17.20 -1.56 -13.12
C ALA A 91 -18.16 -0.55 -12.47
N GLU A 92 -18.02 -0.29 -11.16
CA GLU A 92 -18.87 0.67 -10.45
C GLU A 92 -18.66 2.12 -10.95
N ILE A 93 -17.40 2.51 -11.20
CA ILE A 93 -17.08 3.85 -11.74
C ILE A 93 -17.64 4.02 -13.16
N THR A 94 -17.53 2.99 -14.00
CA THR A 94 -18.06 3.05 -15.37
C THR A 94 -19.57 3.09 -15.40
N ASP A 95 -20.25 2.29 -14.56
CA ASP A 95 -21.71 2.33 -14.42
C ASP A 95 -22.19 3.70 -13.90
N PHE A 96 -21.53 4.22 -12.86
CA PHE A 96 -21.82 5.55 -12.36
C PHE A 96 -21.58 6.64 -13.41
N ALA A 97 -20.48 6.60 -14.17
CA ALA A 97 -20.18 7.58 -15.21
C ALA A 97 -21.23 7.56 -16.35
N GLN A 98 -21.76 6.40 -16.71
CA GLN A 98 -22.81 6.26 -17.72
C GLN A 98 -24.18 6.72 -17.22
N GLN A 99 -24.49 6.46 -15.95
CA GLN A 99 -25.77 6.84 -15.35
C GLN A 99 -25.79 8.27 -14.80
N ALA A 100 -24.63 8.87 -14.53
CA ALA A 100 -24.50 10.24 -14.03
C ALA A 100 -25.23 11.28 -14.89
N PRO A 101 -25.08 11.34 -16.23
CA PRO A 101 -25.80 12.33 -17.04
C PRO A 101 -27.32 12.13 -16.99
N ALA A 102 -27.81 10.89 -16.98
CA ALA A 102 -29.24 10.58 -16.90
C ALA A 102 -29.84 10.88 -15.51
N ARG A 103 -29.10 10.60 -14.43
CA ARG A 103 -29.51 10.98 -13.06
C ARG A 103 -29.48 12.48 -12.88
N LEU A 104 -28.49 13.17 -13.45
CA LEU A 104 -28.38 14.62 -13.40
C LEU A 104 -29.52 15.30 -14.16
N SER A 105 -29.88 14.82 -15.36
CA SER A 105 -31.03 15.35 -16.10
C SER A 105 -32.34 15.13 -15.36
N ALA A 106 -32.54 13.95 -14.75
CA ALA A 106 -33.73 13.65 -13.95
C ALA A 106 -33.84 14.52 -12.69
N LEU A 107 -32.73 14.83 -12.00
CA LEU A 107 -32.72 15.76 -10.86
C LEU A 107 -32.91 17.23 -11.25
N LEU A 108 -32.52 17.62 -12.47
CA LEU A 108 -32.71 18.97 -13.00
C LEU A 108 -34.17 19.23 -13.43
N GLU A 109 -34.87 18.18 -13.85
CA GLU A 109 -36.29 18.23 -14.21
C GLU A 109 -37.23 18.14 -13.00
N ASP A 110 -36.73 17.75 -11.83
CA ASP A 110 -37.51 17.68 -10.58
C ASP A 110 -37.82 19.10 -10.04
N PRO A 111 -39.10 19.53 -9.96
CA PRO A 111 -39.48 20.87 -9.55
C PRO A 111 -39.09 21.22 -8.09
N ALA A 112 -38.75 20.24 -7.25
CA ALA A 112 -38.30 20.47 -5.87
C ALA A 112 -36.81 20.85 -5.76
N TYR A 113 -35.96 20.40 -6.69
CA TYR A 113 -34.50 20.52 -6.61
C TYR A 113 -33.87 21.22 -7.83
N GLY A 114 -34.54 21.24 -8.97
CA GLY A 114 -34.02 21.77 -10.24
C GLY A 114 -33.54 23.22 -10.15
N GLY A 115 -34.30 24.10 -9.47
CA GLY A 115 -33.93 25.51 -9.31
C GLY A 115 -32.70 25.74 -8.43
N ARG A 116 -32.48 24.93 -7.38
CA ARG A 116 -31.34 25.05 -6.46
C ARG A 116 -30.07 24.41 -7.03
N ILE A 117 -30.24 23.33 -7.80
CA ILE A 117 -29.14 22.66 -8.51
C ILE A 117 -28.68 23.53 -9.69
N GLN A 118 -29.60 24.15 -10.44
CA GLN A 118 -29.24 25.13 -11.48
C GLN A 118 -28.50 26.34 -10.91
N THR A 119 -28.97 26.94 -9.82
CA THR A 119 -28.24 28.07 -9.19
C THR A 119 -26.91 27.63 -8.56
N ALA A 120 -26.79 26.42 -8.03
CA ALA A 120 -25.53 25.88 -7.55
C ALA A 120 -24.54 25.63 -8.70
N LEU A 121 -25.02 25.06 -9.82
CA LEU A 121 -24.21 24.87 -11.03
C LEU A 121 -23.82 26.21 -11.65
N ASP A 122 -24.74 27.17 -11.78
CA ASP A 122 -24.46 28.51 -12.31
C ASP A 122 -23.54 29.33 -11.39
N SER A 123 -23.61 29.14 -10.06
CA SER A 123 -22.70 29.80 -9.11
C SER A 123 -21.32 29.13 -9.03
N LEU A 124 -21.24 27.82 -9.24
CA LEU A 124 -19.96 27.13 -9.47
C LEU A 124 -19.36 27.56 -10.81
N ASP A 125 -20.18 27.73 -11.85
CA ASP A 125 -19.76 28.18 -13.17
C ASP A 125 -19.31 29.65 -13.16
N ALA A 126 -19.98 30.51 -12.39
CA ALA A 126 -19.55 31.90 -12.17
C ALA A 126 -18.26 32.03 -11.33
N ARG A 127 -17.95 31.05 -10.47
CA ARG A 127 -16.75 31.05 -9.61
C ARG A 127 -15.55 30.34 -10.23
N PHE A 128 -15.77 29.31 -11.05
CA PHE A 128 -14.71 28.48 -11.62
C PHE A 128 -14.67 28.48 -13.16
N GLY A 129 -15.70 29.01 -13.85
CA GLY A 129 -15.74 29.15 -15.30
C GLY A 129 -15.68 27.81 -16.04
N LEU A 130 -16.52 26.82 -15.66
CA LEU A 130 -16.47 25.49 -16.26
C LEU A 130 -17.03 25.48 -17.69
N ARG A 131 -18.08 26.26 -18.01
CA ARG A 131 -18.63 26.38 -19.37
C ARG A 131 -17.65 27.02 -20.36
N SER A 132 -16.88 28.01 -19.93
CA SER A 132 -15.89 28.68 -20.79
C SER A 132 -14.57 27.91 -20.93
N ARG A 133 -14.30 26.94 -20.04
CA ARG A 133 -13.16 26.00 -20.13
C ARG A 133 -13.48 24.74 -20.94
N LEU A 134 -14.75 24.53 -21.31
CA LEU A 134 -15.24 23.44 -22.17
C LEU A 134 -15.43 23.89 -23.63
N THR A 135 -14.86 25.01 -24.05
CA THR A 135 -14.77 25.37 -25.47
C THR A 135 -13.74 24.49 -26.19
N PRO A 136 -13.96 24.15 -27.48
CA PRO A 136 -13.02 23.33 -28.25
C PRO A 136 -11.60 23.90 -28.28
N GLU A 137 -11.43 25.22 -28.23
CA GLU A 137 -10.13 25.89 -28.22
C GLU A 137 -9.42 25.81 -26.85
N ALA A 138 -10.15 25.98 -25.74
CA ALA A 138 -9.60 25.84 -24.38
C ALA A 138 -9.26 24.37 -24.06
N LEU A 139 -10.01 23.43 -24.64
CA LEU A 139 -9.70 22.00 -24.64
C LEU A 139 -8.40 21.70 -25.40
N GLN A 140 -8.11 22.37 -26.52
CA GLN A 140 -6.82 22.17 -27.23
C GLN A 140 -5.62 22.73 -26.45
N GLU A 141 -5.77 23.88 -25.79
CA GLU A 141 -4.70 24.49 -24.97
C GLU A 141 -4.48 23.71 -23.65
N HIS A 142 -5.55 23.22 -23.02
CA HIS A 142 -5.44 22.30 -21.89
C HIS A 142 -4.96 20.91 -22.33
N VAL A 143 -5.28 20.41 -23.53
CA VAL A 143 -4.73 19.15 -24.07
C VAL A 143 -3.23 19.26 -24.37
N GLY A 144 -2.73 20.45 -24.73
CA GLY A 144 -1.29 20.71 -24.90
C GLY A 144 -0.51 20.63 -23.58
N ASN A 145 -1.03 21.25 -22.51
CA ASN A 145 -0.42 21.20 -21.16
C ASN A 145 -0.72 19.88 -20.41
N LEU A 146 -1.85 19.25 -20.69
CA LEU A 146 -2.13 17.86 -20.32
C LEU A 146 -1.20 16.92 -21.06
N GLY A 147 -0.78 17.20 -22.29
CA GLY A 147 0.21 16.41 -23.02
C GLY A 147 1.53 16.30 -22.26
N GLU A 148 2.08 17.42 -21.77
CA GLU A 148 3.29 17.38 -20.93
C GLU A 148 3.04 16.76 -19.54
N THR A 149 1.88 17.01 -18.93
CA THR A 149 1.55 16.48 -17.59
C THR A 149 1.21 14.99 -17.64
N LEU A 150 0.58 14.50 -18.71
CA LEU A 150 0.34 13.10 -19.01
C LEU A 150 1.65 12.42 -19.41
N VAL A 151 2.53 13.04 -20.19
CA VAL A 151 3.82 12.44 -20.51
C VAL A 151 4.67 12.31 -19.23
N LYS A 152 4.75 13.35 -18.40
CA LYS A 152 5.44 13.30 -17.08
C LYS A 152 4.77 12.32 -16.11
N SER A 153 3.43 12.26 -16.08
CA SER A 153 2.68 11.29 -15.25
C SER A 153 2.78 9.86 -15.80
N THR A 154 2.90 9.68 -17.11
CA THR A 154 3.09 8.35 -17.74
C THR A 154 4.50 7.85 -17.46
N PHE A 155 5.53 8.71 -17.58
CA PHE A 155 6.89 8.34 -17.21
C PHE A 155 7.05 8.07 -15.71
N SER A 156 6.40 8.84 -14.83
CA SER A 156 6.42 8.57 -13.38
C SER A 156 5.61 7.32 -13.00
N PHE A 157 4.50 7.06 -13.69
CA PHE A 157 3.70 5.85 -13.49
C PHE A 157 4.41 4.59 -13.99
N VAL A 158 5.03 4.65 -15.18
CA VAL A 158 5.85 3.55 -15.73
C VAL A 158 7.09 3.31 -14.87
N GLY A 159 7.79 4.37 -14.46
CA GLY A 159 8.92 4.27 -13.54
C GLY A 159 8.53 3.69 -12.18
N GLY A 160 7.39 4.12 -11.63
CA GLY A 160 6.82 3.57 -10.40
C GLY A 160 6.40 2.11 -10.53
N ALA A 161 5.78 1.74 -11.66
CA ALA A 161 5.35 0.36 -11.94
C ALA A 161 6.55 -0.58 -12.13
N LEU A 162 7.59 -0.15 -12.85
CA LEU A 162 8.85 -0.89 -12.99
C LEU A 162 9.55 -1.04 -11.64
N GLY A 163 9.62 0.03 -10.84
CA GLY A 163 10.16 -0.01 -9.49
C GLY A 163 9.40 -0.99 -8.59
N ALA A 164 8.07 -0.97 -8.64
CA ALA A 164 7.22 -1.90 -7.92
C ALA A 164 7.40 -3.35 -8.38
N LEU A 165 7.52 -3.59 -9.69
CA LEU A 165 7.80 -4.91 -10.26
C LEU A 165 9.16 -5.46 -9.82
N VAL A 166 10.20 -4.64 -9.88
CA VAL A 166 11.55 -5.01 -9.40
C VAL A 166 11.50 -5.31 -7.91
N ASN A 167 10.88 -4.44 -7.11
CA ASN A 167 10.75 -4.65 -5.68
C ASN A 167 9.96 -5.93 -5.34
N LEU A 168 8.85 -6.18 -6.04
CA LEU A 168 8.07 -7.41 -5.91
C LEU A 168 8.89 -8.63 -6.30
N ALA A 169 9.62 -8.59 -7.41
CA ALA A 169 10.48 -9.69 -7.84
C ALA A 169 11.57 -10.00 -6.80
N LEU A 170 12.17 -8.96 -6.20
CA LEU A 170 13.15 -9.13 -5.12
C LEU A 170 12.51 -9.70 -3.85
N ILE A 171 11.30 -9.28 -3.47
CA ILE A 171 10.57 -9.84 -2.33
C ILE A 171 10.28 -11.31 -2.57
N LEU A 172 9.78 -11.68 -3.75
CA LEU A 172 9.48 -13.06 -4.11
C LEU A 172 10.75 -13.92 -4.17
N PHE A 173 11.84 -13.37 -4.70
CA PHE A 173 13.13 -14.02 -4.71
C PHE A 173 13.63 -14.28 -3.28
N ALA A 174 13.68 -13.27 -2.43
CA ALA A 174 14.09 -13.43 -1.03
C ALA A 174 13.17 -14.41 -0.29
N LEU A 175 11.86 -14.30 -0.49
CA LEU A 175 10.84 -15.18 0.09
C LEU A 175 11.06 -16.64 -0.31
N PHE A 176 11.40 -16.91 -1.58
CA PHE A 176 11.72 -18.27 -2.04
C PHE A 176 12.82 -18.92 -1.19
N TYR A 177 13.94 -18.21 -1.03
CA TYR A 177 15.10 -18.73 -0.28
C TYR A 177 14.81 -18.78 1.22
N LEU A 178 14.06 -17.83 1.78
CA LEU A 178 13.65 -17.87 3.18
C LEU A 178 12.70 -19.05 3.46
N LEU A 179 11.77 -19.36 2.56
CA LEU A 179 10.88 -20.51 2.70
C LEU A 179 11.63 -21.83 2.56
N ARG A 180 12.55 -21.92 1.59
CA ARG A 180 13.31 -23.14 1.31
C ARG A 180 14.41 -23.43 2.33
N ASP A 181 15.21 -22.43 2.64
CA ASP A 181 16.46 -22.55 3.41
C ASP A 181 16.38 -21.88 4.79
N GLY A 182 15.19 -21.43 5.22
CA GLY A 182 15.00 -20.66 6.45
C GLY A 182 15.52 -21.35 7.71
N GLY A 183 15.45 -22.68 7.78
CA GLY A 183 16.06 -23.44 8.88
C GLY A 183 17.58 -23.27 8.94
N ARG A 184 18.26 -23.40 7.80
CA ARG A 184 19.72 -23.21 7.70
C ARG A 184 20.13 -21.78 8.02
N PHE A 185 19.31 -20.81 7.60
CA PHE A 185 19.52 -19.39 7.93
C PHE A 185 19.41 -19.14 9.44
N LEU A 186 18.39 -19.71 10.10
CA LEU A 186 18.23 -19.61 11.55
C LEU A 186 19.37 -20.31 12.30
N ASP A 187 19.83 -21.47 11.83
CA ASP A 187 20.96 -22.19 12.42
C ASP A 187 22.28 -21.41 12.31
N ALA A 188 22.52 -20.78 11.16
CA ALA A 188 23.67 -19.89 10.99
C ALA A 188 23.56 -18.66 11.92
N LEU A 189 22.38 -18.05 12.01
CA LEU A 189 22.14 -16.90 12.88
C LEU A 189 22.40 -17.25 14.36
N ARG A 190 21.99 -18.44 14.80
CA ARG A 190 22.30 -18.98 16.14
C ARG A 190 23.79 -19.05 16.40
N GLY A 191 24.59 -19.50 15.42
CA GLY A 191 26.04 -19.60 15.54
C GLY A 191 26.77 -18.26 15.72
N TYR A 192 26.14 -17.14 15.33
CA TYR A 192 26.70 -15.79 15.50
C TYR A 192 26.23 -15.10 16.78
N LEU A 193 25.24 -15.63 17.50
CA LEU A 193 24.76 -15.05 18.74
C LEU A 193 25.75 -15.34 19.88
N PRO A 194 26.27 -14.34 20.59
CA PRO A 194 27.16 -14.52 21.73
C PRO A 194 26.36 -14.89 23.00
N MET A 195 25.51 -15.91 22.91
CA MET A 195 24.58 -16.34 23.97
C MET A 195 24.53 -17.87 24.05
N PRO A 196 24.13 -18.46 25.20
CA PRO A 196 23.86 -19.89 25.30
C PRO A 196 22.80 -20.34 24.29
N ALA A 197 22.95 -21.54 23.73
CA ALA A 197 22.07 -22.06 22.67
C ALA A 197 20.58 -22.00 23.05
N ASP A 198 20.26 -22.37 24.30
CA ASP A 198 18.89 -22.38 24.83
C ASP A 198 18.28 -20.97 24.91
N GLU A 199 19.09 -19.96 25.27
CA GLU A 199 18.65 -18.56 25.32
C GLU A 199 18.44 -17.99 23.92
N GLY A 200 19.34 -18.31 22.98
CA GLY A 200 19.21 -17.92 21.58
C GLY A 200 17.96 -18.51 20.91
N GLU A 201 17.63 -19.78 21.19
CA GLU A 201 16.41 -20.39 20.67
C GLU A 201 15.15 -19.73 21.23
N ARG A 202 15.12 -19.46 22.55
CA ARG A 202 14.01 -18.74 23.18
C ARG A 202 13.83 -17.34 22.60
N LEU A 203 14.92 -16.62 22.33
CA LEU A 203 14.87 -15.29 21.73
C LEU A 203 14.30 -15.32 20.31
N LEU A 204 14.77 -16.25 19.47
CA LEU A 204 14.28 -16.41 18.10
C LEU A 204 12.81 -16.85 18.06
N ALA A 205 12.42 -17.80 18.91
CA ALA A 205 11.03 -18.23 19.04
C ALA A 205 10.13 -17.06 19.48
N ARG A 206 10.55 -16.31 20.50
CA ARG A 206 9.78 -15.14 20.98
C ARG A 206 9.66 -14.05 19.91
N THR A 207 10.72 -13.80 19.15
CA THR A 207 10.71 -12.83 18.05
C THR A 207 9.72 -13.26 16.96
N ARG A 208 9.75 -14.53 16.57
CA ARG A 208 8.78 -15.11 15.63
C ARG A 208 7.35 -14.93 16.14
N ASP A 209 7.10 -15.27 17.40
CA ASP A 209 5.76 -15.24 17.99
C ASP A 209 5.23 -13.80 18.07
N ILE A 210 6.09 -12.80 18.38
CA ILE A 210 5.72 -11.38 18.34
C ILE A 210 5.36 -10.93 16.91
N ILE A 211 6.17 -11.29 15.92
CA ILE A 211 5.91 -10.94 14.51
C ILE A 211 4.58 -11.56 14.06
N GLN A 212 4.39 -12.85 14.30
CA GLN A 212 3.15 -13.55 13.93
C GLN A 212 1.93 -12.96 14.65
N ALA A 213 2.02 -12.70 15.96
CA ALA A 213 0.94 -12.07 16.71
C ALA A 213 0.57 -10.69 16.16
N SER A 214 1.57 -9.88 15.78
CA SER A 214 1.34 -8.56 15.18
C SER A 214 0.63 -8.67 13.83
N VAL A 215 1.10 -9.55 12.94
CA VAL A 215 0.52 -9.74 11.61
C VAL A 215 -0.90 -10.30 11.69
N TYR A 216 -1.12 -11.35 12.50
CA TYR A 216 -2.45 -11.91 12.70
C TYR A 216 -3.39 -10.89 13.37
N GLY A 217 -2.88 -10.06 14.27
CA GLY A 217 -3.63 -8.95 14.86
C GLY A 217 -4.13 -7.98 13.79
N VAL A 218 -3.26 -7.52 12.90
CA VAL A 218 -3.64 -6.63 11.78
C VAL A 218 -4.67 -7.29 10.87
N LEU A 219 -4.49 -8.58 10.52
CA LEU A 219 -5.44 -9.30 9.68
C LEU A 219 -6.82 -9.43 10.32
N VAL A 220 -6.89 -9.77 11.62
CA VAL A 220 -8.15 -9.87 12.36
C VAL A 220 -8.84 -8.51 12.45
N ILE A 221 -8.10 -7.45 12.77
CA ILE A 221 -8.62 -6.08 12.81
C ILE A 221 -9.16 -5.66 11.44
N ALA A 222 -8.43 -5.92 10.36
CA ALA A 222 -8.84 -5.60 9.00
C ALA A 222 -10.13 -6.34 8.58
N LEU A 223 -10.27 -7.61 8.97
CA LEU A 223 -11.49 -8.39 8.71
C LEU A 223 -12.67 -7.85 9.51
N LEU A 224 -12.49 -7.55 10.80
CA LEU A 224 -13.53 -6.93 11.63
C LEU A 224 -13.94 -5.57 11.07
N GLN A 225 -12.99 -4.75 10.65
CA GLN A 225 -13.22 -3.42 10.11
C GLN A 225 -13.99 -3.46 8.80
N GLY A 226 -13.63 -4.34 7.87
CA GLY A 226 -14.38 -4.51 6.63
C GLY A 226 -15.75 -5.15 6.82
N PHE A 227 -15.89 -6.07 7.78
CA PHE A 227 -17.19 -6.64 8.14
C PHE A 227 -18.12 -5.56 8.72
N LEU A 228 -17.67 -4.82 9.74
CA LEU A 228 -18.45 -3.75 10.37
C LEU A 228 -18.76 -2.62 9.38
N GLY A 229 -17.79 -2.21 8.56
CA GLY A 229 -17.99 -1.21 7.51
C GLY A 229 -18.98 -1.66 6.43
N GLY A 230 -18.90 -2.93 6.01
CA GLY A 230 -19.86 -3.53 5.09
C GLY A 230 -21.28 -3.58 5.67
N VAL A 231 -21.42 -3.94 6.94
CA VAL A 231 -22.72 -3.91 7.65
C VAL A 231 -23.25 -2.48 7.75
N ALA A 232 -22.40 -1.51 8.11
CA ALA A 232 -22.78 -0.11 8.17
C ALA A 232 -23.27 0.41 6.81
N PHE A 233 -22.55 0.12 5.72
CA PHE A 233 -22.97 0.50 4.37
C PHE A 233 -24.28 -0.15 3.95
N ALA A 234 -24.50 -1.42 4.31
CA ALA A 234 -25.76 -2.11 4.05
C ALA A 234 -26.93 -1.45 4.80
N LEU A 235 -26.75 -1.11 6.09
CA LEU A 235 -27.77 -0.45 6.91
C LEU A 235 -28.08 0.98 6.43
N LEU A 236 -27.08 1.69 5.90
CA LEU A 236 -27.25 3.07 5.40
C LEU A 236 -27.91 3.14 4.02
N GLY A 237 -28.05 1.98 3.35
CA GLY A 237 -28.59 1.87 1.99
C GLY A 237 -27.58 2.27 0.91
N ILE A 238 -26.29 2.18 1.20
CA ILE A 238 -25.23 2.47 0.23
C ILE A 238 -25.11 1.26 -0.72
N PRO A 239 -25.18 1.47 -2.05
CA PRO A 239 -25.05 0.38 -3.00
C PRO A 239 -23.67 -0.29 -2.89
N SER A 240 -23.61 -1.57 -3.27
CA SER A 240 -22.35 -2.34 -3.30
C SER A 240 -21.65 -2.43 -1.92
N ALA A 241 -22.42 -2.48 -0.82
CA ALA A 241 -21.91 -2.55 0.56
C ALA A 241 -20.87 -3.67 0.79
N LEU A 242 -21.05 -4.85 0.18
CA LEU A 242 -20.10 -5.95 0.25
C LEU A 242 -18.76 -5.60 -0.40
N LEU A 243 -18.78 -4.96 -1.58
CA LEU A 243 -17.58 -4.51 -2.29
C LEU A 243 -16.80 -3.55 -1.39
N TRP A 244 -17.48 -2.56 -0.83
CA TRP A 244 -16.85 -1.57 0.04
C TRP A 244 -16.31 -2.17 1.36
N GLY A 245 -16.98 -3.18 1.92
CA GLY A 245 -16.45 -3.95 3.04
C GLY A 245 -15.15 -4.68 2.70
N VAL A 246 -15.07 -5.31 1.52
CA VAL A 246 -13.84 -5.97 1.03
C VAL A 246 -12.73 -4.95 0.78
N VAL A 247 -13.05 -3.81 0.14
CA VAL A 247 -12.12 -2.69 -0.05
C VAL A 247 -11.58 -2.22 1.31
N MET A 248 -12.45 -2.03 2.30
CA MET A 248 -12.05 -1.63 3.65
C MET A 248 -11.12 -2.66 4.30
N THR A 249 -11.38 -3.97 4.18
CA THR A 249 -10.46 -4.99 4.67
C THR A 249 -9.09 -4.88 4.01
N LEU A 250 -9.02 -4.79 2.68
CA LEU A 250 -7.74 -4.69 1.98
C LEU A 250 -6.96 -3.43 2.34
N LEU A 251 -7.64 -2.28 2.41
CA LEU A 251 -7.01 -1.02 2.76
C LEU A 251 -6.58 -0.95 4.23
N SER A 252 -7.27 -1.65 5.13
CA SER A 252 -6.92 -1.71 6.56
C SER A 252 -5.64 -2.51 6.82
N ILE A 253 -5.25 -3.39 5.91
CA ILE A 253 -3.95 -4.07 5.95
C ILE A 253 -2.81 -3.10 5.60
N LEU A 254 -3.10 -2.00 4.89
CA LEU A 254 -2.10 -0.99 4.49
C LEU A 254 -1.88 0.07 5.57
N PRO A 255 -0.66 0.19 6.14
CA PRO A 255 -0.38 1.08 7.27
C PRO A 255 -0.50 2.60 7.00
N MET A 256 -0.49 3.04 5.75
CA MET A 256 -0.41 4.47 5.37
C MET A 256 -1.76 5.20 5.36
N ALA A 257 -2.87 4.47 5.25
CA ALA A 257 -4.18 5.03 4.93
C ALA A 257 -5.34 4.35 5.68
N GLY A 258 -5.24 3.03 5.91
CA GLY A 258 -6.29 2.24 6.54
C GLY A 258 -7.65 2.36 5.82
N SER A 259 -8.72 1.98 6.51
CA SER A 259 -10.10 2.17 6.02
C SER A 259 -10.55 3.64 5.95
N ALA A 260 -9.78 4.59 6.52
CA ALA A 260 -10.13 6.01 6.55
C ALA A 260 -10.23 6.62 5.15
N LEU A 261 -9.48 6.08 4.19
CA LEU A 261 -9.63 6.40 2.78
C LEU A 261 -10.99 5.98 2.18
N VAL A 262 -11.70 5.06 2.83
CA VAL A 262 -12.99 4.56 2.36
C VAL A 262 -14.15 5.27 3.05
N TRP A 263 -14.19 5.28 4.38
CA TRP A 263 -15.30 5.89 5.11
C TRP A 263 -15.23 7.43 5.09
N GLY A 264 -14.05 8.04 4.99
CA GLY A 264 -13.88 9.49 4.97
C GLY A 264 -14.62 10.16 3.79
N PRO A 265 -14.34 9.78 2.53
CA PRO A 265 -15.08 10.29 1.38
C PRO A 265 -16.57 9.94 1.43
N ALA A 266 -16.94 8.73 1.88
CA ALA A 266 -18.33 8.31 1.98
C ALA A 266 -19.14 9.16 2.99
N ALA A 267 -18.56 9.46 4.15
CA ALA A 267 -19.17 10.35 5.15
C ALA A 267 -19.32 11.77 4.60
N LEU A 268 -18.33 12.27 3.85
CA LEU A 268 -18.36 13.59 3.25
C LEU A 268 -19.46 13.73 2.19
N ILE A 269 -19.69 12.67 1.39
CA ILE A 269 -20.80 12.60 0.44
C ILE A 269 -22.16 12.60 1.16
N LEU A 270 -22.31 11.83 2.26
CA LEU A 270 -23.55 11.80 3.04
C LEU A 270 -23.86 13.16 3.70
N VAL A 271 -22.85 13.88 4.18
CA VAL A 271 -22.99 15.26 4.67
C VAL A 271 -23.43 16.19 3.56
N ALA A 272 -22.81 16.11 2.38
CA ALA A 272 -23.18 16.92 1.22
C ALA A 272 -24.62 16.67 0.75
N GLN A 273 -25.14 15.45 0.97
CA GLN A 273 -26.52 15.06 0.71
C GLN A 273 -27.50 15.42 1.85
N GLY A 274 -27.05 16.10 2.91
CA GLY A 274 -27.88 16.52 4.04
C GLY A 274 -28.21 15.41 5.04
N HIS A 275 -27.60 14.23 4.95
CA HIS A 275 -27.85 13.08 5.81
C HIS A 275 -26.89 13.05 7.03
N TRP A 276 -26.97 14.07 7.88
CA TRP A 276 -26.06 14.27 9.02
C TRP A 276 -26.04 13.10 10.01
N GLY A 277 -27.19 12.50 10.32
CA GLY A 277 -27.27 11.34 11.23
C GLY A 277 -26.61 10.09 10.67
N LYS A 278 -26.67 9.88 9.35
CA LYS A 278 -26.01 8.76 8.66
C LYS A 278 -24.50 8.97 8.57
N ALA A 279 -24.06 10.21 8.37
CA ALA A 279 -22.65 10.57 8.37
C ALA A 279 -22.01 10.42 9.75
N LEU A 280 -22.70 10.84 10.82
CA LEU A 280 -22.24 10.65 12.21
C LEU A 280 -22.25 9.19 12.65
N ALA A 281 -23.17 8.38 12.14
CA ALA A 281 -23.19 6.94 12.42
C ALA A 281 -22.07 6.16 11.68
N LEU A 282 -21.51 6.76 10.62
CA LEU A 282 -20.45 6.16 9.81
C LEU A 282 -19.04 6.57 10.26
N ALA A 283 -18.90 7.76 10.85
CA ALA A 283 -17.66 8.32 11.39
C ALA A 283 -17.36 7.79 12.81
#